data_AF-A0A959FXI5-F1
#
_entry.id   AF-A0A959FXI5-F1
#
_cell.length_a   1.000
_cell.length_b   1.000
_cell.length_c   1.000
_cell.angle_alpha   90.00
_cell.angle_beta   90.00
_cell.angle_gamma   90.00
#
_symmetry.space_group_name_H-M   'P 1'
#
loop_
_entity.id
_entity.type
_entity.pdbx_description
1 polymer ?
#
loop_
_entity_poly.entity_id
_entity_poly.type
_entity_poly.pdbx_seq_one_letter_code
_entity_poly.pdbx_strand_id
1 'polypeptide(L)' 'ALDHPIVQHGLALGRKTYGSPTLSDQSALSCPSLKIGPGVSARSHTADEFIYVQEIEEGIDLYIQILEPLLRSH' A
#
# COMPACT_ATOMS: atom_id res chain seq x y z
N ALA A 1 -6.36 12.86 7.18
CA ALA A 1 -5.62 11.66 6.75
C ALA A 1 -6.50 10.74 5.91
N LEU A 2 -7.70 10.41 6.39
CA LEU A 2 -8.65 9.57 5.64
C LEU A 2 -9.18 10.26 4.38
N ASP A 3 -9.31 11.58 4.37
CA ASP A 3 -9.93 12.34 3.27
C ASP A 3 -9.07 12.47 2.00
N HIS A 4 -7.81 11.97 2.02
CA HIS A 4 -6.94 12.06 0.86
C HIS A 4 -7.46 11.16 -0.28
N PRO A 5 -7.51 11.61 -1.55
CA PRO A 5 -8.09 10.85 -2.66
C PRO A 5 -7.53 9.42 -2.79
N ILE A 6 -6.22 9.25 -2.68
CA ILE A 6 -5.57 7.92 -2.70
C ILE A 6 -6.13 6.99 -1.60
N VAL A 7 -6.38 7.51 -0.40
CA VAL A 7 -6.93 6.72 0.71
C VAL A 7 -8.40 6.38 0.44
N GLN A 8 -9.17 7.33 -0.09
CA GLN A 8 -10.57 7.11 -0.46
C GLN A 8 -10.72 6.04 -1.56
N HIS A 9 -9.86 6.05 -2.59
CA HIS A 9 -9.87 5.00 -3.62
C HIS A 9 -9.59 3.62 -3.01
N GLY A 10 -8.60 3.50 -2.12
CA GLY A 10 -8.32 2.25 -1.42
C GLY A 10 -9.51 1.76 -0.58
N LEU A 11 -10.17 2.66 0.15
CA LEU A 11 -11.37 2.34 0.93
C LEU A 11 -12.53 1.88 0.05
N ALA A 12 -12.75 2.51 -1.11
CA ALA A 12 -13.77 2.12 -2.07
C ALA A 12 -13.55 0.71 -2.65
N LEU A 13 -12.30 0.27 -2.75
CA LEU A 13 -11.90 -1.09 -3.13
C LEU A 13 -11.97 -2.10 -1.96
N GLY A 14 -12.54 -1.71 -0.81
CA GLY A 14 -12.68 -2.56 0.36
C GLY A 14 -11.39 -2.77 1.16
N ARG A 15 -10.33 -1.99 0.90
CA ARG A 15 -9.11 -2.03 1.72
C ARG A 15 -9.36 -1.38 3.08
N LYS A 16 -8.59 -1.78 4.07
CA LYS A 16 -8.65 -1.25 5.44
C LYS A 16 -7.40 -0.45 5.75
N THR A 17 -7.54 0.58 6.58
CA THR A 17 -6.40 1.33 7.09
C THR A 17 -5.81 0.66 8.33
N TYR A 18 -4.51 0.81 8.50
CA TYR A 18 -3.76 0.25 9.63
C TYR A 18 -2.58 1.15 9.96
N GLY A 19 -2.35 1.38 11.25
CA GLY A 19 -1.16 2.07 11.75
C GLY A 19 -0.02 1.08 11.96
N SER A 20 0.96 1.08 11.07
CA SER A 20 2.13 0.20 11.16
C SER A 20 2.98 0.53 12.41
N PRO A 21 3.29 -0.43 13.29
CA PRO A 21 4.25 -0.23 14.38
C PRO A 21 5.70 -0.23 13.88
N THR A 22 5.95 -0.71 12.67
CA THR A 22 7.30 -0.79 12.07
C THR A 22 7.71 0.53 11.42
N LEU A 23 8.90 1.02 11.77
CA LEU A 23 9.55 2.16 11.13
C LEU A 23 9.80 1.90 9.64
N SER A 24 9.77 2.95 8.83
CA SER A 24 10.12 2.91 7.41
C SER A 24 10.66 4.26 6.98
N ASP A 25 11.19 4.35 5.76
CA ASP A 25 11.71 5.60 5.18
C ASP A 25 10.68 6.73 5.15
N GLN A 26 9.39 6.40 5.28
CA GLN A 26 8.33 7.35 5.58
C GLN A 26 8.69 8.36 6.69
N SER A 27 9.48 7.98 7.70
CA SER A 27 9.91 8.89 8.77
C SER A 27 10.83 10.02 8.29
N ALA A 28 11.45 9.88 7.12
CA ALA A 28 12.30 10.89 6.51
C ALA A 28 11.53 11.86 5.59
N LEU A 29 10.25 11.61 5.33
CA LEU A 29 9.42 12.45 4.46
C LEU A 29 8.78 13.60 5.25
N SER A 30 8.80 14.80 4.68
CA SER A 30 8.12 15.99 5.22
C SER A 30 6.71 16.22 4.67
N CYS A 31 6.30 15.41 3.70
CA CYS A 31 4.99 15.46 3.06
C CYS A 31 4.07 14.32 3.53
N PRO A 32 2.74 14.45 3.34
CA PRO A 32 1.84 13.32 3.53
C PRO A 32 2.26 12.13 2.66
N SER A 33 2.23 10.94 3.25
CA SER A 33 2.66 9.71 2.58
C SER A 33 1.81 8.53 3.04
N LEU A 34 1.77 7.48 2.22
CA LEU A 34 1.04 6.25 2.47
C LEU A 34 1.99 5.06 2.28
N LYS A 35 2.01 4.13 3.25
CA LYS A 35 2.72 2.86 3.13
C LYS A 35 1.74 1.74 2.76
N ILE A 36 1.97 1.11 1.62
CA ILE A 36 1.19 -0.01 1.09
C ILE A 36 2.09 -0.85 0.20
N GLY A 37 1.92 -2.18 0.20
CA GLY A 37 2.68 -3.11 -0.65
C GLY A 37 2.18 -4.55 -0.49
N PRO A 38 2.55 -5.45 -1.43
CA PRO A 38 2.21 -6.87 -1.36
C PRO A 38 3.04 -7.61 -0.31
N GLY A 39 2.59 -8.82 0.05
CA GLY A 39 3.22 -9.65 1.08
C GLY A 39 2.70 -9.35 2.49
N VAL A 40 3.28 -10.03 3.50
CA VAL A 40 2.95 -9.80 4.92
C VAL A 40 4.21 -9.59 5.75
N SER A 41 4.18 -8.61 6.66
CA SER A 41 5.34 -8.24 7.47
C SER A 41 5.85 -9.38 8.36
N ALA A 42 5.02 -10.36 8.69
CA ALA A 42 5.42 -11.52 9.48
C ALA A 42 6.43 -12.45 8.77
N ARG A 43 6.56 -12.34 7.42
CA ARG A 43 7.55 -13.10 6.64
C ARG A 43 8.90 -12.40 6.52
N SER A 44 8.95 -11.08 6.73
CA SER A 44 10.18 -10.30 6.64
C SER A 44 11.20 -10.78 7.68
N HIS A 45 12.47 -10.87 7.30
CA HIS A 45 13.57 -11.29 8.19
C HIS A 45 13.41 -12.71 8.78
N THR A 46 12.74 -13.60 8.06
CA THR A 46 12.69 -15.04 8.38
C THR A 46 13.67 -15.82 7.50
N ALA A 47 14.11 -17.00 7.94
CA ALA A 47 15.13 -17.79 7.21
C ALA A 47 14.71 -18.14 5.77
N ASP A 48 13.42 -18.42 5.58
CA ASP A 48 12.82 -18.77 4.29
C ASP A 48 11.87 -17.65 3.84
N GLU A 49 12.35 -16.40 3.81
CA GLU A 49 11.55 -15.27 3.33
C GLU A 49 11.14 -15.49 1.86
N PHE A 50 9.85 -15.34 1.59
CA PHE A 50 9.30 -15.51 0.24
C PHE A 50 8.06 -14.64 0.02
N ILE A 51 7.71 -14.47 -1.24
CA ILE A 51 6.46 -13.86 -1.70
C ILE A 51 5.80 -14.79 -2.74
N TYR A 52 4.48 -14.89 -2.73
CA TYR A 52 3.79 -15.64 -3.79
C TYR A 52 3.70 -14.79 -5.06
N VAL A 53 3.81 -15.41 -6.23
CA VAL A 53 3.63 -14.72 -7.52
C VAL A 53 2.26 -14.06 -7.60
N GLN A 54 1.22 -14.73 -7.11
CA GLN A 54 -0.13 -14.17 -7.04
C GLN A 54 -0.21 -12.88 -6.20
N GLU A 55 0.58 -12.75 -5.12
CA GLU A 55 0.58 -11.52 -4.31
C GLU A 55 1.17 -10.33 -5.08
N ILE A 56 2.11 -10.61 -5.98
CA ILE A 56 2.68 -9.59 -6.87
C ILE A 56 1.63 -9.17 -7.91
N GLU A 57 0.96 -10.14 -8.54
CA GLU A 57 -0.12 -9.88 -9.51
C GLU A 57 -1.25 -9.04 -8.89
N GLU A 58 -1.75 -9.45 -7.72
CA GLU A 58 -2.76 -8.70 -6.98
C GLU A 58 -2.28 -7.32 -6.53
N GLY A 59 -1.00 -7.20 -6.18
CA GLY A 59 -0.36 -5.93 -5.83
C GLY A 59 -0.33 -4.96 -7.01
N ILE A 60 0.04 -5.44 -8.20
CA ILE A 60 0.05 -4.65 -9.44
C ILE A 60 -1.36 -4.14 -9.74
N ASP A 61 -2.35 -5.03 -9.75
CA ASP A 61 -3.75 -4.67 -10.02
C ASP A 61 -4.27 -3.63 -9.01
N LEU A 62 -3.91 -3.78 -7.72
CA LEU A 62 -4.28 -2.84 -6.68
C LEU A 62 -3.68 -1.45 -6.92
N TYR A 63 -2.39 -1.36 -7.25
CA TYR A 63 -1.75 -0.07 -7.51
C TYR A 63 -2.40 0.63 -8.71
N ILE A 64 -2.70 -0.10 -9.78
CA ILE A 64 -3.39 0.45 -10.96
C ILE A 64 -4.75 1.02 -10.53
N GLN A 65 -5.58 0.24 -9.83
CA GLN A 65 -6.92 0.66 -9.43
C GLN A 65 -6.93 1.87 -8.47
N ILE A 66 -5.91 2.02 -7.61
CA ILE A 66 -5.81 3.17 -6.70
C ILE A 66 -5.33 4.44 -7.41
N LEU A 67 -4.35 4.31 -8.32
CA LEU A 67 -3.66 5.45 -8.93
C LEU A 67 -4.32 5.93 -10.22
N GLU A 68 -4.88 5.04 -11.04
CA GLU A 68 -5.46 5.40 -12.32
C GLU A 68 -6.58 6.46 -12.22
N PRO A 69 -7.54 6.38 -11.28
CA PRO A 69 -8.56 7.42 -11.16
C PRO A 69 -7.98 8.80 -10.79
N LEU A 70 -6.89 8.83 -10.01
CA LEU A 70 -6.19 10.06 -9.64
C LEU A 70 -5.48 10.70 -10.85
N LEU A 71 -4.90 9.88 -11.72
CA LEU A 71 -4.19 10.35 -12.91
C LEU A 71 -5.16 10.82 -14.01
N ARG A 72 -6.37 10.24 -14.08
CA ARG A 72 -7.40 10.60 -15.06
C ARG A 72 -8.26 11.80 -14.66
N SER A 73 -8.20 12.23 -13.39
CA SER A 73 -8.93 13.41 -12.90
C SER A 73 -8.26 14.76 -13.20
N HIS A 74 -7.20 14.74 -14.02
CA HIS A 74 -6.44 15.89 -14.51
C HIS A 74 -6.26 15.82 -16.02
#